data_AF-A0A366S5V2-F1
#
_entry.id   AF-A0A366S5V2-F1
#
_cell.length_a   1.000
_cell.length_b   1.000
_cell.length_c   1.000
_cell.angle_alpha   90.00
_cell.angle_beta   90.00
_cell.angle_gamma   90.00
#
_symmetry.space_group_name_H-M   'P 1'
#
loop_
_entity.id
_entity.type
_entity.pdbx_description
1 polymer ?
#
loop_
_entity_poly.entity_id
_entity_poly.type
_entity_poly.pdbx_seq_one_letter_code
_entity_poly.pdbx_strand_id
1 'polypeptide(L)'
;MGCSSSTPVGDDPRAPRPAKQQNVDPENVTRPEVTWEKDLGWSYWICAKEQQLIESGQHNELPSLYQELMFIGARAYLATRYPECSGNGTIEDMGDLHICMDAGACSENDKCKVPTKAFMVMDASFTGIVHSIALVIAKPLQKPTDDQKPWLVPGSELDSGELAGAKHTMLERLTLMRAEGVNLKHALINIFIGADLITCRFDASPKPPTINACNEVWPQLLIDTLESMRKDTKKAPNAFRGLFAPCWFRQTVRAATNNFEGSTVWDEGQLPFKLPNGKMYHEPTRILVTRVYENMVERVEEIPFTATPPPFPGQAEEESESVTLVRKADPAKDPGGIVRIALIIGISKSVVWPKVGDYIKSSIMRAGEKAVMEYATGLHAKGVLDRCTIRVYMGTDETVFKFVGDPTSLFPQVRALPGPHDLAIQSESAAQDPILDESLARDFNLKLSLLPKHDLMGSESQFQAVKKYVAEQAKTRSPDELRAQLIMVSYKMAQRFLTNNFPNCEISDEGPFPVIHPDGSQTLDHDTRLMVARDDKKEVVAAMNIVPYPGDEASLFGDKTWINTPEMREADDRLLMLLRKWYAEGKVSKVDCMAQTMMAKDATIYRFDGDRFEDYSEEKMKQFNWG
;
A
#
# COMPACT_ATOMS: atom_id res chain seq x y z
N MET A 1 60.50 -25.73 13.44
CA MET A 1 60.97 -24.78 12.40
C MET A 1 59.94 -24.82 11.28
N GLY A 2 59.15 -23.81 10.93
CA GLY A 2 59.08 -22.38 11.23
C GLY A 2 58.68 -21.66 9.94
N CYS A 3 57.42 -21.25 9.78
CA CYS A 3 56.90 -20.35 8.73
C CYS A 3 55.71 -19.58 9.32
N SER A 4 55.92 -18.34 9.77
CA SER A 4 55.66 -17.06 9.07
C SER A 4 54.22 -16.55 9.16
N SER A 5 53.99 -15.79 10.23
CA SER A 5 53.17 -14.58 10.38
C SER A 5 52.65 -13.92 9.10
N SER A 6 51.33 -13.83 8.99
CA SER A 6 50.62 -12.78 8.24
C SER A 6 49.84 -11.91 9.23
N THR A 7 50.27 -10.67 9.40
CA THR A 7 49.56 -9.61 10.14
C THR A 7 48.24 -9.30 9.45
N PRO A 8 47.09 -9.23 10.17
CA PRO A 8 45.84 -8.74 9.59
C PRO A 8 45.91 -7.23 9.42
N VAL A 9 45.48 -6.77 8.25
CA VAL A 9 45.32 -5.38 7.88
C VAL A 9 44.16 -4.77 8.67
N GLY A 10 44.48 -3.73 9.45
CA GLY A 10 43.63 -2.57 9.75
C GLY A 10 42.24 -2.82 10.33
N ASP A 11 42.12 -2.71 11.65
CA ASP A 11 40.87 -2.45 12.36
C ASP A 11 40.15 -1.22 11.76
N ASP A 12 39.02 -1.42 11.09
CA ASP A 12 38.06 -0.35 10.81
C ASP A 12 37.22 -0.08 12.09
N PRO A 13 37.35 1.09 12.73
CA PRO A 13 36.60 1.42 13.95
C PRO A 13 35.09 1.63 13.72
N ARG A 14 34.59 1.51 12.47
CA ARG A 14 33.16 1.68 12.11
C ARG A 14 32.42 0.38 11.80
N ALA A 15 33.11 -0.77 11.78
CA ALA A 15 32.44 -2.06 11.64
C ALA A 15 31.75 -2.46 12.96
N PRO A 16 30.48 -2.93 12.95
CA PRO A 16 29.84 -3.48 14.15
C PRO A 16 30.67 -4.68 14.64
N ARG A 17 31.24 -4.57 15.83
CA ARG A 17 31.92 -5.71 16.46
C ARG A 17 30.86 -6.74 16.86
N PRO A 18 31.07 -8.05 16.63
CA PRO A 18 30.21 -9.07 17.21
C PRO A 18 30.14 -8.86 18.72
N ALA A 19 28.92 -8.79 19.26
CA ALA A 19 28.74 -8.74 20.71
C ALA A 19 29.46 -9.95 21.33
N LYS A 20 30.24 -9.71 22.39
CA LYS A 20 30.82 -10.80 23.19
C LYS A 20 29.66 -11.70 23.62
N GLN A 21 29.66 -12.96 23.18
CA GLN A 21 28.76 -13.99 23.69
C GLN A 21 28.92 -14.05 25.21
N GLN A 22 27.95 -13.48 25.93
CA GLN A 22 27.81 -13.74 27.35
C GLN A 22 27.20 -15.14 27.46
N ASN A 23 27.85 -16.03 28.22
CA ASN A 23 27.22 -17.29 28.61
C ASN A 23 26.03 -16.95 29.50
N VAL A 24 24.84 -16.91 28.91
CA VAL A 24 23.57 -16.73 29.61
C VAL A 24 23.19 -18.07 30.22
N ASP A 25 22.98 -18.11 31.53
CA ASP A 25 22.43 -19.26 32.24
C ASP A 25 20.91 -19.36 31.95
N PRO A 26 20.43 -20.37 31.22
CA PRO A 26 19.02 -20.49 30.84
C PRO A 26 18.08 -20.63 32.04
N GLU A 27 18.56 -21.16 33.17
CA GLU A 27 17.75 -21.44 34.36
C GLU A 27 17.35 -20.17 35.12
N ASN A 28 18.05 -19.05 34.91
CA ASN A 28 17.82 -17.78 35.61
C ASN A 28 17.11 -16.72 34.76
N VAL A 29 16.65 -17.05 33.55
CA VAL A 29 16.01 -16.06 32.66
C VAL A 29 14.49 -16.03 32.89
N THR A 30 13.99 -14.90 33.42
CA THR A 30 12.55 -14.69 33.63
C THR A 30 11.81 -14.60 32.29
N ARG A 31 10.86 -15.52 32.07
CA ARG A 31 9.99 -15.52 30.89
C ARG A 31 8.90 -14.44 31.04
N PRO A 32 8.66 -13.61 30.01
CA PRO A 32 7.60 -12.61 30.05
C PRO A 32 6.21 -13.27 30.03
N GLU A 33 5.24 -12.66 30.71
CA GLU A 33 3.82 -13.02 30.59
C GLU A 33 3.28 -12.55 29.24
N VAL A 34 2.57 -13.45 28.54
CA VAL A 34 2.01 -13.17 27.22
C VAL A 34 0.55 -13.58 27.13
N THR A 35 -0.23 -12.80 26.38
CA THR A 35 -1.63 -13.11 26.03
C THR A 35 -1.69 -13.49 24.56
N TRP A 36 -2.18 -14.70 24.29
CA TRP A 36 -2.33 -15.23 22.94
C TRP A 36 -3.72 -14.92 22.39
N GLU A 37 -3.79 -14.38 21.18
CA GLU A 37 -5.05 -14.05 20.53
C GLU A 37 -5.08 -14.65 19.11
N LYS A 38 -6.28 -15.02 18.64
CA LYS A 38 -6.46 -15.61 17.31
C LYS A 38 -6.67 -14.54 16.25
N ASP A 39 -5.85 -14.57 15.20
CA ASP A 39 -6.01 -13.73 14.02
C ASP A 39 -6.91 -14.41 12.99
N LEU A 40 -8.07 -13.82 12.75
CA LEU A 40 -9.06 -14.34 11.79
C LEU A 40 -8.67 -14.04 10.34
N GLY A 41 -7.80 -13.05 10.08
CA GLY A 41 -7.39 -12.65 8.73
C GLY A 41 -6.73 -13.79 7.97
N TRP A 42 -5.85 -14.54 8.65
CA TRP A 42 -5.26 -15.76 8.09
C TRP A 42 -6.31 -16.82 7.77
N SER A 43 -7.23 -17.10 8.71
CA SER A 43 -8.28 -18.09 8.52
C SER A 43 -9.13 -17.77 7.29
N TYR A 44 -9.54 -16.52 7.11
CA TYR A 44 -10.28 -16.09 5.92
C TYR A 44 -9.46 -16.29 4.64
N TRP A 45 -8.19 -15.91 4.65
CA TRP A 45 -7.33 -16.02 3.46
C TRP A 45 -7.09 -17.47 3.04
N ILE A 46 -6.71 -18.35 3.96
CA ILE A 46 -6.36 -19.73 3.63
C ILE A 46 -7.60 -20.58 3.30
N CYS A 47 -8.74 -20.35 3.97
CA CYS A 47 -10.00 -21.00 3.61
C CYS A 47 -10.52 -20.52 2.25
N ALA A 48 -10.32 -19.26 1.88
CA ALA A 48 -10.67 -18.77 0.54
C ALA A 48 -9.84 -19.45 -0.56
N LYS A 49 -8.57 -19.76 -0.29
CA LYS A 49 -7.71 -20.51 -1.21
C LYS A 49 -8.18 -21.96 -1.40
N GLU A 50 -8.62 -22.62 -0.33
CA GLU A 50 -9.28 -23.92 -0.46
C GLU A 50 -10.58 -23.84 -1.28
N GLN A 51 -11.41 -22.83 -1.03
CA GLN A 51 -12.66 -22.63 -1.78
C GLN A 51 -12.41 -22.45 -3.29
N GLN A 52 -11.35 -21.74 -3.68
CA GLN A 52 -10.92 -21.61 -5.07
C GLN A 52 -10.53 -22.95 -5.71
N LEU A 53 -9.87 -23.83 -4.95
CA LEU A 53 -9.53 -25.19 -5.41
C LEU A 53 -10.78 -26.08 -5.54
N ILE A 54 -11.77 -25.89 -4.67
CA ILE A 54 -13.07 -26.58 -4.79
C ILE A 54 -13.78 -26.14 -6.07
N GLU A 55 -13.88 -24.83 -6.31
CA GLU A 55 -14.58 -24.25 -7.47
C GLU A 55 -13.92 -24.60 -8.81
N SER A 56 -12.59 -24.76 -8.82
CA SER A 56 -11.82 -25.19 -10.00
C SER A 56 -11.75 -26.71 -10.20
N GLY A 57 -12.34 -27.50 -9.29
CA GLY A 57 -12.31 -28.97 -9.37
C GLY A 57 -10.96 -29.60 -8.99
N GLN A 58 -10.04 -28.82 -8.41
CA GLN A 58 -8.68 -29.23 -8.01
C GLN A 58 -8.55 -29.51 -6.51
N HIS A 59 -9.66 -29.69 -5.79
CA HIS A 59 -9.66 -29.88 -4.34
C HIS A 59 -8.75 -31.00 -3.83
N ASN A 60 -8.62 -32.09 -4.60
CA ASN A 60 -7.78 -33.24 -4.27
C ASN A 60 -6.27 -32.96 -4.36
N GLU A 61 -5.85 -31.83 -4.94
CA GLU A 61 -4.44 -31.42 -5.02
C GLU A 61 -3.97 -30.72 -3.74
N LEU A 62 -4.90 -30.24 -2.91
CA LEU A 62 -4.61 -29.49 -1.69
C LEU A 62 -3.65 -30.24 -0.74
N PRO A 63 -3.81 -31.55 -0.44
CA PRO A 63 -2.91 -32.26 0.47
C PRO A 63 -1.44 -32.27 -0.01
N SER A 64 -1.20 -32.39 -1.32
CA SER A 64 0.16 -32.36 -1.88
C SER A 64 0.80 -30.98 -1.86
N LEU A 65 -0.01 -29.93 -1.95
CA LEU A 65 0.45 -28.53 -2.01
C LEU A 65 0.46 -27.85 -0.63
N TYR A 66 -0.18 -28.44 0.37
CA TYR A 66 -0.49 -27.79 1.64
C TYR A 66 0.74 -27.25 2.39
N GLN A 67 1.82 -28.02 2.45
CA GLN A 67 3.04 -27.60 3.13
C GLN A 67 3.64 -26.34 2.47
N GLU A 68 3.74 -26.35 1.15
CA GLU A 68 4.25 -25.23 0.39
C GLU A 68 3.32 -24.01 0.50
N LEU A 69 2.01 -24.24 0.42
CA LEU A 69 0.98 -23.23 0.62
C LEU A 69 1.09 -22.56 1.99
N MET A 70 1.31 -23.32 3.07
CA MET A 70 1.51 -22.79 4.41
C MET A 70 2.77 -21.93 4.50
N PHE A 71 3.89 -22.40 3.97
CA PHE A 71 5.17 -21.69 4.07
C PHE A 71 5.20 -20.42 3.21
N ILE A 72 4.73 -20.51 1.96
CA ILE A 72 4.63 -19.35 1.07
C ILE A 72 3.56 -18.37 1.57
N GLY A 73 2.40 -18.90 1.98
CA GLY A 73 1.30 -18.10 2.52
C GLY A 73 1.68 -17.32 3.76
N ALA A 74 2.36 -17.94 4.72
CA ALA A 74 2.83 -17.24 5.92
C ALA A 74 3.84 -16.13 5.60
N ARG A 75 4.76 -16.36 4.67
CA ARG A 75 5.70 -15.32 4.19
C ARG A 75 4.95 -14.17 3.51
N ALA A 76 3.97 -14.47 2.67
CA ALA A 76 3.13 -13.46 2.01
C ALA A 76 2.29 -12.66 3.02
N TYR A 77 1.78 -13.32 4.06
CA TYR A 77 1.08 -12.66 5.17
C TYR A 77 1.99 -11.66 5.89
N LEU A 78 3.22 -12.07 6.22
CA LEU A 78 4.22 -11.17 6.81
C LEU A 78 4.60 -10.03 5.87
N ALA A 79 4.74 -10.27 4.56
CA ALA A 79 5.03 -9.24 3.58
C ALA A 79 3.91 -8.20 3.48
N THR A 80 2.66 -8.64 3.55
CA THR A 80 1.48 -7.74 3.58
C THR A 80 1.47 -6.92 4.87
N ARG A 81 1.82 -7.54 6.01
CA ARG A 81 1.88 -6.84 7.29
C ARG A 81 3.09 -5.90 7.40
N TYR A 82 4.19 -6.17 6.72
CA TYR A 82 5.46 -5.42 6.79
C TYR A 82 6.03 -5.14 5.38
N PRO A 83 5.32 -4.36 4.54
CA PRO A 83 5.70 -4.12 3.15
C PRO A 83 7.09 -3.47 3.04
N GLU A 84 7.43 -2.58 3.99
CA GLU A 84 8.73 -1.94 4.04
C GLU A 84 9.87 -2.94 4.27
N CYS A 85 9.61 -4.02 5.02
CA CYS A 85 10.61 -5.05 5.31
C CYS A 85 10.73 -6.02 4.13
N SER A 86 9.60 -6.35 3.49
CA SER A 86 9.59 -7.19 2.28
C SER A 86 10.39 -6.54 1.14
N GLY A 87 10.15 -5.25 0.87
CA GLY A 87 10.85 -4.53 -0.20
C GLY A 87 12.36 -4.39 0.01
N ASN A 88 12.82 -4.41 1.28
CA ASN A 88 14.24 -4.36 1.62
C ASN A 88 14.86 -5.75 1.88
N GLY A 89 14.08 -6.83 1.71
CA GLY A 89 14.56 -8.19 1.91
C GLY A 89 14.85 -8.56 3.37
N THR A 90 14.29 -7.82 4.35
CA THR A 90 14.53 -8.04 5.79
C THR A 90 13.52 -8.98 6.44
N ILE A 91 12.76 -9.74 5.63
CA ILE A 91 11.99 -10.91 6.06
C ILE A 91 12.85 -12.15 5.80
N GLU A 92 13.57 -12.57 6.83
CA GLU A 92 14.54 -13.65 6.76
C GLU A 92 13.89 -15.02 7.03
N ASP A 93 14.33 -16.00 6.24
CA ASP A 93 14.05 -17.40 6.47
C ASP A 93 15.06 -17.96 7.46
N MET A 94 14.59 -18.34 8.64
CA MET A 94 15.43 -18.88 9.72
C MET A 94 15.61 -20.40 9.60
N GLY A 95 15.05 -21.02 8.55
CA GLY A 95 15.04 -22.45 8.32
C GLY A 95 14.05 -23.20 9.21
N ASP A 96 14.24 -24.51 9.27
CA ASP A 96 13.41 -25.41 10.04
C ASP A 96 13.63 -25.18 11.55
N LEU A 97 12.54 -25.17 12.32
CA LEU A 97 12.58 -24.98 13.76
C LEU A 97 11.95 -26.17 14.49
N HIS A 98 12.76 -26.92 15.23
CA HIS A 98 12.26 -28.01 16.05
C HIS A 98 11.37 -27.49 17.19
N ILE A 99 10.16 -28.05 17.27
CA ILE A 99 9.22 -27.81 18.36
C ILE A 99 9.32 -28.96 19.35
N CYS A 100 9.40 -28.63 20.63
CA CYS A 100 9.41 -29.60 21.72
C CYS A 100 7.98 -29.74 22.24
N MET A 101 7.43 -30.95 22.13
CA MET A 101 6.03 -31.22 22.48
C MET A 101 5.80 -31.25 24.00
N ASP A 102 6.86 -31.54 24.76
CA ASP A 102 6.88 -31.49 26.23
C ASP A 102 7.69 -30.29 26.74
N ALA A 103 7.28 -29.72 27.88
CA ALA A 103 7.87 -28.53 28.50
C ALA A 103 9.28 -28.74 29.12
N GLY A 104 9.95 -29.86 28.80
CA GLY A 104 11.26 -30.25 29.32
C GLY A 104 12.38 -30.18 28.28
N ALA A 105 13.56 -30.71 28.62
CA ALA A 105 14.68 -30.80 27.68
C ALA A 105 14.29 -31.69 26.48
N CYS A 106 14.34 -31.11 25.29
CA CYS A 106 13.87 -31.72 24.03
C CYS A 106 14.63 -33.01 23.72
N SER A 107 14.10 -34.18 24.08
CA SER A 107 14.64 -35.46 23.64
C SER A 107 14.26 -35.71 22.17
N GLU A 108 14.99 -36.58 21.45
CA GLU A 108 14.67 -36.87 20.04
C GLU A 108 13.26 -37.42 19.83
N ASN A 109 12.68 -38.07 20.85
CA ASN A 109 11.33 -38.63 20.79
C ASN A 109 10.23 -37.57 21.00
N ASP A 110 10.57 -36.44 21.65
CA ASP A 110 9.63 -35.37 22.01
C ASP A 110 9.59 -34.26 20.95
N LYS A 111 10.37 -34.43 19.87
CA LYS A 111 10.38 -33.53 18.72
C LYS A 111 9.09 -33.69 17.93
N CYS A 112 8.49 -32.56 17.61
CA CYS A 112 7.39 -32.48 16.66
C CYS A 112 7.83 -33.10 15.31
N LYS A 113 7.03 -34.05 14.82
CA LYS A 113 7.32 -34.78 13.57
C LYS A 113 6.76 -34.10 12.34
N VAL A 114 5.97 -33.03 12.51
CA VAL A 114 5.42 -32.29 11.38
C VAL A 114 6.43 -31.26 10.86
N PRO A 115 6.41 -30.94 9.56
CA PRO A 115 7.29 -29.92 8.99
C PRO A 115 7.02 -28.55 9.62
N THR A 116 8.09 -27.85 9.97
CA THR A 116 8.03 -26.52 10.59
C THR A 116 9.01 -25.57 9.94
N LYS A 117 8.68 -24.28 9.95
CA LYS A 117 9.54 -23.24 9.37
C LYS A 117 9.45 -21.95 10.16
N ALA A 118 10.57 -21.28 10.37
CA ALA A 118 10.61 -20.01 11.10
C ALA A 118 10.98 -18.84 10.18
N PHE A 119 10.33 -17.70 10.40
CA PHE A 119 10.66 -16.43 9.75
C PHE A 119 10.93 -15.35 10.79
N MET A 120 11.86 -14.46 10.49
CA MET A 120 12.16 -13.28 11.30
C MET A 120 12.00 -12.02 10.46
N VAL A 121 11.21 -11.07 10.97
CA VAL A 121 11.01 -9.76 10.34
C VAL A 121 11.86 -8.73 11.09
N MET A 122 12.95 -8.31 10.46
CA MET A 122 13.79 -7.23 10.95
C MET A 122 13.41 -5.90 10.32
N ASP A 123 13.71 -4.81 11.01
CA ASP A 123 13.44 -3.49 10.48
C ASP A 123 14.18 -3.23 9.16
N ALA A 124 13.48 -2.57 8.24
CA ALA A 124 13.94 -2.27 6.89
C ALA A 124 15.21 -1.39 6.82
N SER A 125 15.57 -0.74 7.91
CA SER A 125 16.72 0.19 7.99
C SER A 125 17.92 -0.45 8.69
N PHE A 126 17.87 -1.76 8.95
CA PHE A 126 18.92 -2.54 9.62
C PHE A 126 19.36 -1.94 10.97
N THR A 127 18.44 -1.32 11.72
CA THR A 127 18.71 -0.79 13.05
C THR A 127 18.78 -1.87 14.14
N GLY A 128 18.52 -3.13 13.77
CA GLY A 128 18.56 -4.30 14.65
C GLY A 128 17.29 -4.51 15.45
N ILE A 129 16.19 -3.82 15.13
CA ILE A 129 14.88 -4.00 15.76
C ILE A 129 14.17 -5.17 15.07
N VAL A 130 13.68 -6.12 15.86
CA VAL A 130 12.84 -7.20 15.36
C VAL A 130 11.37 -6.81 15.53
N HIS A 131 10.64 -6.80 14.42
CA HIS A 131 9.20 -6.51 14.39
C HIS A 131 8.36 -7.74 14.68
N SER A 132 8.75 -8.88 14.13
CA SER A 132 7.98 -10.11 14.28
C SER A 132 8.85 -11.34 14.10
N ILE A 133 8.47 -12.42 14.79
CA ILE A 133 9.00 -13.76 14.57
C ILE A 133 7.82 -14.70 14.38
N ALA A 134 7.84 -15.43 13.27
CA ALA A 134 6.79 -16.36 12.91
C ALA A 134 7.30 -17.80 12.93
N LEU A 135 6.46 -18.71 13.40
CA LEU A 135 6.64 -20.15 13.30
C LEU A 135 5.46 -20.73 12.55
N VAL A 136 5.74 -21.47 11.49
CA VAL A 136 4.74 -22.14 10.66
C VAL A 136 4.82 -23.63 10.92
N ILE A 137 3.67 -24.24 11.18
CA ILE A 137 3.50 -25.66 11.48
C ILE A 137 2.62 -26.23 10.38
N ALA A 138 3.24 -26.90 9.40
CA ALA A 138 2.54 -27.51 8.27
C ALA A 138 2.03 -28.90 8.65
N LYS A 139 1.10 -28.97 9.60
CA LYS A 139 0.49 -30.22 10.06
C LYS A 139 -0.34 -30.84 8.92
N PRO A 140 -0.04 -32.09 8.48
CA PRO A 140 -0.74 -32.69 7.36
C PRO A 140 -2.26 -32.70 7.56
N LEU A 141 -2.99 -32.33 6.51
CA LEU A 141 -4.45 -32.28 6.55
C LEU A 141 -5.04 -33.68 6.77
N GLN A 142 -6.05 -33.77 7.63
CA GLN A 142 -6.79 -35.00 7.80
C GLN A 142 -7.92 -35.06 6.77
N LYS A 143 -8.02 -36.17 6.05
CA LYS A 143 -9.08 -36.36 5.05
C LYS A 143 -10.45 -36.27 5.72
N PRO A 144 -11.34 -35.36 5.29
CA PRO A 144 -12.72 -35.35 5.75
C PRO A 144 -13.42 -36.67 5.42
N THR A 145 -14.32 -37.12 6.30
CA THR A 145 -15.16 -38.32 6.07
C THR A 145 -16.20 -38.13 4.97
N ASP A 146 -16.41 -36.90 4.52
CA ASP A 146 -17.33 -36.48 3.48
C ASP A 146 -16.55 -35.59 2.50
N ASP A 147 -16.43 -36.00 1.23
CA ASP A 147 -15.64 -35.30 0.22
C ASP A 147 -16.21 -33.89 -0.10
N GLN A 148 -17.42 -33.54 0.37
CA GLN A 148 -17.98 -32.18 0.26
C GLN A 148 -17.56 -31.22 1.38
N LYS A 149 -16.84 -31.70 2.41
CA LYS A 149 -16.39 -30.86 3.52
C LYS A 149 -15.01 -30.24 3.25
N PRO A 150 -14.75 -29.02 3.74
CA PRO A 150 -13.42 -28.44 3.68
C PRO A 150 -12.44 -29.22 4.54
N TRP A 151 -11.20 -29.35 4.08
CA TRP A 151 -10.06 -29.87 4.82
C TRP A 151 -9.59 -28.86 5.88
N LEU A 152 -9.74 -27.56 5.62
CA LEU A 152 -9.35 -26.50 6.55
C LEU A 152 -10.54 -26.07 7.41
N VAL A 153 -10.47 -26.43 8.69
CA VAL A 153 -11.48 -26.06 9.69
C VAL A 153 -10.87 -25.08 10.69
N PRO A 154 -11.24 -23.78 10.67
CA PRO A 154 -10.78 -22.81 11.65
C PRO A 154 -11.10 -23.24 13.08
N GLY A 155 -10.12 -23.17 13.96
CA GLY A 155 -10.24 -23.51 15.37
C GLY A 155 -9.87 -24.96 15.71
N SER A 156 -9.71 -25.83 14.71
CA SER A 156 -9.47 -27.26 14.93
C SER A 156 -8.12 -27.55 15.61
N GLU A 157 -7.14 -26.66 15.47
CA GLU A 157 -5.77 -26.87 15.96
C GLU A 157 -5.46 -26.08 17.24
N LEU A 158 -6.44 -25.35 17.81
CA LEU A 158 -6.24 -24.47 18.97
C LEU A 158 -5.87 -25.21 20.26
N ASP A 159 -6.32 -26.45 20.40
CA ASP A 159 -6.05 -27.32 21.54
C ASP A 159 -4.98 -28.39 21.23
N SER A 160 -4.29 -28.26 20.10
CA SER A 160 -3.28 -29.24 19.66
C SER A 160 -2.02 -29.20 20.53
N GLY A 161 -1.40 -30.37 20.72
CA GLY A 161 -0.11 -30.47 21.39
C GLY A 161 1.00 -29.72 20.63
N GLU A 162 0.90 -29.68 19.29
CA GLU A 162 1.86 -28.95 18.44
C GLU A 162 1.82 -27.45 18.73
N LEU A 163 0.63 -26.87 18.88
CA LEU A 163 0.48 -25.45 19.22
C LEU A 163 0.96 -25.16 20.64
N ALA A 164 0.68 -26.04 21.60
CA ALA A 164 1.17 -25.89 22.97
C ALA A 164 2.72 -25.90 23.04
N GLY A 165 3.36 -26.87 22.37
CA GLY A 165 4.81 -26.95 22.24
C GLY A 165 5.39 -25.72 21.52
N ALA A 166 4.76 -25.28 20.43
CA ALA A 166 5.19 -24.12 19.66
C ALA A 166 5.22 -22.83 20.49
N LYS A 167 4.16 -22.59 21.30
CA LYS A 167 4.11 -21.46 22.22
C LYS A 167 5.27 -21.49 23.21
N HIS A 168 5.58 -22.66 23.77
CA HIS A 168 6.71 -22.83 24.70
C HIS A 168 8.05 -22.58 24.02
N THR A 169 8.33 -23.28 22.91
CA THR A 169 9.59 -23.18 22.18
C THR A 169 9.87 -21.74 21.71
N MET A 170 8.84 -21.05 21.20
CA MET A 170 9.01 -19.66 20.76
C MET A 170 9.35 -18.74 21.94
N LEU A 171 8.63 -18.84 23.06
CA LEU A 171 8.90 -17.99 24.22
C LEU A 171 10.31 -18.23 24.79
N GLU A 172 10.74 -19.48 24.88
CA GLU A 172 12.08 -19.84 25.34
C GLU A 172 13.17 -19.27 24.42
N ARG A 173 13.04 -19.51 23.10
CA ARG A 173 14.01 -19.04 22.12
C ARG A 173 14.13 -17.52 22.11
N LEU A 174 13.01 -16.81 22.16
CA LEU A 174 13.00 -15.35 22.21
C LEU A 174 13.59 -14.82 23.52
N THR A 175 13.37 -15.53 24.63
CA THR A 175 13.97 -15.18 25.92
C THR A 175 15.49 -15.29 25.87
N LEU A 176 16.03 -16.33 25.22
CA LEU A 176 17.47 -16.48 24.97
C LEU A 176 18.00 -15.40 24.03
N MET A 177 17.33 -15.15 22.91
CA MET A 177 17.72 -14.08 21.97
C MET A 177 17.73 -12.70 22.63
N ARG A 178 16.76 -12.40 23.51
CA ARG A 178 16.76 -11.15 24.30
C ARG A 178 17.99 -11.07 25.19
N ALA A 179 18.37 -12.17 25.85
CA ALA A 179 19.53 -12.22 26.72
C ALA A 179 20.85 -12.09 25.94
N GLU A 180 20.89 -12.54 24.68
CA GLU A 180 21.99 -12.33 23.74
C GLU A 180 22.07 -10.90 23.16
N GLY A 181 21.12 -10.03 23.51
CA GLY A 181 21.11 -8.62 23.13
C GLY A 181 20.29 -8.28 21.88
N VAL A 182 19.47 -9.21 21.37
CA VAL A 182 18.54 -8.92 20.26
C VAL A 182 17.44 -7.98 20.73
N ASN A 183 17.15 -6.92 19.97
CA ASN A 183 16.10 -5.96 20.30
C ASN A 183 14.71 -6.50 19.95
N LEU A 184 14.16 -7.29 20.86
CA LEU A 184 12.82 -7.87 20.80
C LEU A 184 11.75 -7.00 21.50
N LYS A 185 12.08 -5.74 21.81
CA LYS A 185 11.26 -4.90 22.69
C LYS A 185 9.81 -4.78 22.21
N HIS A 186 9.57 -4.63 20.91
CA HIS A 186 8.23 -4.48 20.33
C HIS A 186 7.83 -5.68 19.44
N ALA A 187 8.49 -6.83 19.61
CA ALA A 187 8.32 -7.97 18.73
C ALA A 187 6.98 -8.68 18.94
N LEU A 188 6.35 -9.06 17.83
CA LEU A 188 5.19 -9.95 17.81
C LEU A 188 5.58 -11.39 17.49
N ILE A 189 5.01 -12.33 18.23
CA ILE A 189 5.12 -13.75 17.94
C ILE A 189 3.90 -14.16 17.11
N ASN A 190 4.11 -14.84 15.98
CA ASN A 190 3.07 -15.40 15.13
C ASN A 190 3.24 -16.91 15.02
N ILE A 191 2.20 -17.69 15.27
CA ILE A 191 2.21 -19.15 15.10
C ILE A 191 1.10 -19.53 14.13
N PHE A 192 1.48 -20.04 12.96
CA PHE A 192 0.57 -20.52 11.92
C PHE A 192 0.44 -22.04 12.05
N ILE A 193 -0.79 -22.55 12.16
CA ILE A 193 -1.07 -23.99 12.20
C ILE A 193 -2.46 -24.27 11.63
N GLY A 194 -2.58 -25.19 10.68
CA GLY A 194 -3.89 -25.47 10.07
C GLY A 194 -4.47 -24.24 9.37
N ALA A 195 -5.72 -23.93 9.71
CA ALA A 195 -6.42 -22.71 9.30
C ALA A 195 -6.27 -21.55 10.30
N ASP A 196 -5.41 -21.69 11.32
CA ASP A 196 -5.32 -20.78 12.45
C ASP A 196 -3.98 -20.02 12.48
N LEU A 197 -4.05 -18.74 12.85
CA LEU A 197 -2.90 -17.92 13.25
C LEU A 197 -3.14 -17.45 14.67
N ILE A 198 -2.18 -17.69 15.55
CA ILE A 198 -2.18 -17.15 16.93
C ILE A 198 -1.04 -16.16 17.08
N THR A 199 -1.35 -14.99 17.62
CA THR A 199 -0.41 -13.89 17.77
C THR A 199 -0.34 -13.44 19.23
N CYS A 200 0.84 -13.03 19.68
CA CYS A 200 1.00 -12.32 20.96
C CYS A 200 2.13 -11.28 20.88
N ARG A 201 2.16 -10.33 21.82
CA ARG A 201 3.37 -9.53 22.08
C ARG A 201 4.33 -10.38 22.90
N PHE A 202 5.61 -10.40 22.54
CA PHE A 202 6.62 -11.11 23.32
C PHE A 202 6.75 -10.56 24.74
N ASP A 203 6.53 -9.26 24.93
CA ASP A 203 6.47 -8.61 26.23
C ASP A 203 5.27 -7.67 26.24
N ALA A 204 4.29 -7.93 27.12
CA ALA A 204 3.06 -7.17 27.22
C ALA A 204 3.16 -5.93 28.12
N SER A 205 4.30 -5.72 28.80
CA SER A 205 4.47 -4.59 29.70
C SER A 205 4.43 -3.25 28.94
N PRO A 206 3.75 -2.21 29.49
CA PRO A 206 3.76 -0.88 28.90
C PRO A 206 5.18 -0.33 28.83
N LYS A 207 5.62 0.05 27.64
CA LYS A 207 6.96 0.56 27.40
C LYS A 207 6.95 1.69 26.38
N PRO A 208 7.88 2.65 26.50
CA PRO A 208 7.98 3.74 25.54
C PRO A 208 8.38 3.21 24.16
N PRO A 209 8.02 3.92 23.07
CA PRO A 209 8.48 3.57 21.75
C PRO A 209 10.01 3.61 21.65
N THR A 210 10.57 2.79 20.77
CA THR A 210 11.97 2.82 20.36
C THR A 210 12.15 3.79 19.20
N ILE A 211 13.13 4.69 19.31
CA ILE A 211 13.49 5.63 18.26
C ILE A 211 14.98 5.49 17.98
N ASN A 212 15.34 4.88 16.85
CA ASN A 212 16.73 4.62 16.48
C ASN A 212 17.12 5.45 15.26
N ALA A 213 18.28 6.10 15.31
CA ALA A 213 18.85 6.75 14.14
C ALA A 213 19.21 5.70 13.08
N CYS A 214 18.92 6.02 11.82
CA CYS A 214 19.22 5.16 10.68
C CYS A 214 20.47 5.67 9.96
N ASN A 215 21.33 4.75 9.54
CA ASN A 215 22.44 5.06 8.65
C ASN A 215 21.99 4.95 7.19
N GLU A 216 21.00 5.75 6.80
CA GLU A 216 20.58 5.81 5.40
C GLU A 216 21.52 6.72 4.60
N VAL A 217 22.03 6.22 3.47
CA VAL A 217 22.75 7.02 2.48
C VAL A 217 21.72 7.66 1.57
N TRP A 218 21.93 8.93 1.20
CA TRP A 218 21.04 9.61 0.26
C TRP A 218 20.90 8.82 -1.04
N PRO A 219 19.69 8.73 -1.63
CA PRO A 219 19.51 8.16 -2.94
C PRO A 219 20.42 8.86 -3.97
N GLN A 220 21.09 8.09 -4.84
CA GLN A 220 22.01 8.65 -5.85
C GLN A 220 21.33 9.73 -6.70
N LEU A 221 20.07 9.53 -7.08
CA LEU A 221 19.28 10.52 -7.82
C LEU A 221 19.17 11.87 -7.09
N LEU A 222 19.03 11.86 -5.76
CA LEU A 222 18.97 13.06 -4.94
C LEU A 222 20.32 13.78 -4.92
N ILE A 223 21.41 13.00 -4.77
CA ILE A 223 22.79 13.51 -4.84
C ILE A 223 23.02 14.19 -6.20
N ASP A 224 22.71 13.50 -7.29
CA ASP A 224 22.92 14.00 -8.66
C ASP A 224 22.11 15.27 -8.93
N THR A 225 20.85 15.30 -8.46
CA THR A 225 19.98 16.48 -8.59
C THR A 225 20.57 17.67 -7.81
N LEU A 226 21.02 17.45 -6.58
CA LEU A 226 21.65 18.50 -5.76
C LEU A 226 22.97 19.00 -6.37
N GLU A 227 23.77 18.11 -6.96
CA GLU A 227 25.00 18.49 -7.65
C GLU A 227 24.73 19.31 -8.92
N SER A 228 23.73 18.92 -9.71
CA SER A 228 23.30 19.68 -10.88
C SER A 228 22.82 21.08 -10.50
N MET A 229 21.91 21.17 -9.53
CA MET A 229 21.42 22.46 -9.03
C MET A 229 22.54 23.33 -8.45
N ARG A 230 23.51 22.73 -7.77
CA ARG A 230 24.69 23.45 -7.26
C ARG A 230 25.54 24.04 -8.39
N LYS A 231 25.70 23.33 -9.51
CA LYS A 231 26.45 23.83 -10.67
C LYS A 231 25.75 25.04 -11.28
N ASP A 232 24.43 25.02 -11.40
CA ASP A 232 23.67 26.14 -11.97
C ASP A 232 23.58 27.34 -11.03
N THR A 233 23.47 27.08 -9.72
CA THR A 233 23.51 28.15 -8.70
C THR A 233 24.83 28.93 -8.75
N LYS A 234 25.97 28.30 -9.08
CA LYS A 234 27.24 29.02 -9.24
C LYS A 234 27.23 30.03 -10.39
N LYS A 235 26.44 29.79 -11.44
CA LYS A 235 26.37 30.66 -12.63
C LYS A 235 25.51 31.90 -12.37
N ALA A 236 24.48 31.79 -11.52
CA ALA A 236 23.54 32.88 -11.26
C ALA A 236 23.04 32.88 -9.79
N PRO A 237 23.89 33.12 -8.79
CA PRO A 237 23.56 32.92 -7.37
C PRO A 237 22.32 33.69 -6.89
N ASN A 238 22.10 34.90 -7.39
CA ASN A 238 20.95 35.71 -7.00
C ASN A 238 19.61 35.16 -7.52
N ALA A 239 19.63 34.40 -8.62
CA ALA A 239 18.44 33.84 -9.24
C ALA A 239 17.89 32.62 -8.47
N PHE A 240 18.71 31.97 -7.64
CA PHE A 240 18.34 30.79 -6.86
C PHE A 240 18.02 31.10 -5.39
N ARG A 241 18.16 32.36 -4.95
CA ARG A 241 17.87 32.75 -3.57
C ARG A 241 16.40 32.46 -3.24
N GLY A 242 16.17 31.69 -2.17
CA GLY A 242 14.82 31.30 -1.74
C GLY A 242 14.17 30.18 -2.56
N LEU A 243 14.81 29.66 -3.62
CA LEU A 243 14.29 28.54 -4.42
C LEU A 243 14.64 27.16 -3.84
N PHE A 244 15.55 27.10 -2.86
CA PHE A 244 15.93 25.85 -2.21
C PHE A 244 14.76 25.18 -1.49
N ALA A 245 14.05 25.93 -0.64
CA ALA A 245 12.94 25.42 0.17
C ALA A 245 11.80 24.79 -0.68
N PRO A 246 11.28 25.44 -1.74
CA PRO A 246 10.22 24.84 -2.56
C PRO A 246 10.69 23.61 -3.35
N CYS A 247 11.93 23.60 -3.85
CA CYS A 247 12.47 22.44 -4.56
C CYS A 247 12.68 21.24 -3.64
N TRP A 248 13.19 21.50 -2.43
CA TRP A 248 13.38 20.46 -1.42
C TRP A 248 12.05 19.91 -0.92
N PHE A 249 11.08 20.79 -0.65
CA PHE A 249 9.72 20.41 -0.30
C PHE A 249 9.11 19.45 -1.33
N ARG A 250 9.25 19.76 -2.64
CA ARG A 250 8.81 18.88 -3.72
C ARG A 250 9.48 17.50 -3.65
N GLN A 251 10.80 17.45 -3.47
CA GLN A 251 11.53 16.18 -3.39
C GLN A 251 11.10 15.36 -2.17
N THR A 252 10.88 16.01 -1.02
CA THR A 252 10.35 15.35 0.18
C THR A 252 8.98 14.74 -0.10
N VAL A 253 8.06 15.46 -0.76
CA VAL A 253 6.72 14.92 -1.08
C VAL A 253 6.80 13.73 -2.04
N ARG A 254 7.67 13.76 -3.05
CA ARG A 254 7.87 12.60 -3.95
C ARG A 254 8.42 11.40 -3.19
N ALA A 255 9.51 11.61 -2.47
CA ALA A 255 10.14 10.55 -1.68
C ALA A 255 9.18 9.97 -0.66
N ALA A 256 8.29 10.81 -0.09
CA ALA A 256 7.35 10.45 0.97
C ALA A 256 6.39 9.30 0.60
N THR A 257 6.06 9.09 -0.68
CA THR A 257 5.19 7.98 -1.12
C THR A 257 5.93 6.74 -1.62
N ASN A 258 7.27 6.78 -1.67
CA ASN A 258 8.06 5.62 -2.11
C ASN A 258 7.89 4.45 -1.14
N ASN A 259 7.65 3.26 -1.70
CA ASN A 259 7.43 1.98 -1.00
C ASN A 259 6.18 1.93 -0.11
N PHE A 260 5.29 2.91 -0.20
CA PHE A 260 4.00 2.94 0.49
C PHE A 260 2.89 3.12 -0.54
N GLU A 261 2.47 2.02 -1.12
CA GLU A 261 1.32 1.95 -2.03
C GLU A 261 0.04 2.43 -1.35
N GLY A 262 -0.89 3.04 -2.10
CA GLY A 262 -2.15 3.51 -1.51
C GLY A 262 -1.98 4.67 -0.52
N SER A 263 -0.83 5.34 -0.52
CA SER A 263 -0.55 6.43 0.40
C SER A 263 -0.69 7.82 -0.21
N THR A 264 -1.06 8.79 0.63
CA THR A 264 -1.06 10.22 0.31
C THR A 264 -0.22 11.00 1.33
N VAL A 265 0.28 12.16 0.90
CA VAL A 265 1.07 13.06 1.76
C VAL A 265 0.17 14.17 2.27
N TRP A 266 0.13 14.31 3.59
CA TRP A 266 -0.73 15.23 4.30
C TRP A 266 0.10 16.35 4.89
N ASP A 267 -0.40 17.57 4.74
CA ASP A 267 0.15 18.75 5.39
C ASP A 267 -0.49 18.94 6.77
N GLU A 268 0.27 18.62 7.83
CA GLU A 268 -0.16 18.74 9.24
C GLU A 268 0.08 20.14 9.82
N GLY A 269 0.63 21.07 9.03
CA GLY A 269 0.87 22.43 9.49
C GLY A 269 2.29 22.68 10.00
N GLN A 270 2.42 23.68 10.87
CA GLN A 270 3.70 24.07 11.47
C GLN A 270 3.99 23.22 12.72
N LEU A 271 5.27 22.88 12.93
CA LEU A 271 5.74 22.28 14.19
C LEU A 271 6.67 23.27 14.91
N PRO A 272 6.15 24.07 15.85
CA PRO A 272 6.96 25.04 16.58
C PRO A 272 7.84 24.35 17.62
N PHE A 273 9.12 24.76 17.71
CA PHE A 273 10.04 24.23 18.71
C PHE A 273 11.00 25.29 19.27
N LYS A 274 11.51 25.02 20.49
CA LYS A 274 12.46 25.87 21.20
C LYS A 274 13.89 25.39 20.98
N LEU A 275 14.80 26.34 20.81
CA LEU A 275 16.23 26.10 20.81
C LEU A 275 16.75 25.88 22.25
N PRO A 276 17.98 25.35 22.44
CA PRO A 276 18.54 25.13 23.79
C PRO A 276 18.62 26.39 24.67
N ASN A 277 18.64 27.57 24.06
CA ASN A 277 18.62 28.86 24.75
C ASN A 277 17.20 29.31 25.17
N GLY A 278 16.18 28.48 24.99
CA GLY A 278 14.78 28.74 25.33
C GLY A 278 14.01 29.60 24.33
N LYS A 279 14.66 30.18 23.31
CA LYS A 279 14.00 31.00 22.28
C LYS A 279 13.30 30.09 21.26
N MET A 280 12.16 30.55 20.75
CA MET A 280 11.49 29.91 19.62
C MET A 280 12.35 30.02 18.36
N TYR A 281 12.40 28.94 17.58
CA TYR A 281 12.92 29.02 16.23
C TYR A 281 11.99 29.90 15.37
N HIS A 282 12.55 30.80 14.57
CA HIS A 282 11.80 31.88 13.90
C HIS A 282 11.58 31.67 12.41
N GLU A 283 12.37 30.80 11.78
CA GLU A 283 12.13 30.42 10.38
C GLU A 283 10.98 29.39 10.33
N PRO A 284 10.18 29.38 9.24
CA PRO A 284 9.02 28.52 9.14
C PRO A 284 9.40 27.03 9.11
N THR A 285 8.61 26.21 9.79
CA THR A 285 8.73 24.74 9.78
C THR A 285 7.46 24.13 9.22
N ARG A 286 7.57 22.95 8.61
CA ARG A 286 6.40 22.21 8.14
C ARG A 286 6.51 20.74 8.47
N ILE A 287 5.41 20.19 8.98
CA ILE A 287 5.28 18.76 9.19
C ILE A 287 4.40 18.15 8.10
N LEU A 288 4.96 17.19 7.39
CA LEU A 288 4.27 16.39 6.40
C LEU A 288 4.15 14.95 6.91
N VAL A 289 3.01 14.33 6.72
CA VAL A 289 2.75 12.97 7.18
C VAL A 289 2.24 12.13 6.02
N THR A 290 2.85 10.98 5.79
CA THR A 290 2.37 10.02 4.79
C THR A 290 1.42 9.04 5.46
N ARG A 291 0.22 8.89 4.88
CA ARG A 291 -0.81 7.99 5.39
C ARG A 291 -1.22 6.96 4.36
N VAL A 292 -1.35 5.72 4.78
CA VAL A 292 -1.98 4.64 4.00
C VAL A 292 -3.45 4.58 4.41
N TYR A 293 -4.35 4.74 3.44
CA TYR A 293 -5.80 4.78 3.69
C TYR A 293 -6.33 3.53 4.39
N GLU A 294 -5.84 2.36 4.01
CA GLU A 294 -6.24 1.06 4.57
C GLU A 294 -5.93 0.94 6.07
N ASN A 295 -4.93 1.71 6.54
CA ASN A 295 -4.46 1.66 7.93
C ASN A 295 -5.08 2.77 8.80
N MET A 296 -6.02 3.57 8.27
CA MET A 296 -6.68 4.63 9.04
C MET A 296 -7.70 4.06 10.02
N VAL A 297 -7.73 4.59 11.24
CA VAL A 297 -8.66 4.17 12.30
C VAL A 297 -10.04 4.81 12.16
N GLU A 298 -10.10 6.00 11.55
CA GLU A 298 -11.32 6.75 11.26
C GLU A 298 -11.20 7.50 9.94
N ARG A 299 -12.34 7.83 9.33
CA ARG A 299 -12.38 8.69 8.15
C ARG A 299 -12.50 10.15 8.58
N VAL A 300 -11.81 11.02 7.84
CA VAL A 300 -11.86 12.47 8.02
C VAL A 300 -12.14 13.14 6.69
N GLU A 301 -12.74 14.31 6.74
CA GLU A 301 -12.93 15.13 5.55
C GLU A 301 -11.59 15.74 5.11
N GLU A 302 -11.37 15.71 3.80
CA GLU A 302 -10.10 16.05 3.16
C GLU A 302 -10.23 17.28 2.27
N ILE A 303 -9.18 18.10 2.28
CA ILE A 303 -9.00 19.23 1.37
C ILE A 303 -7.78 18.92 0.51
N PRO A 304 -7.96 18.36 -0.71
CA PRO A 304 -6.86 18.09 -1.62
C PRO A 304 -6.44 19.37 -2.36
N PHE A 305 -5.13 19.55 -2.54
CA PHE A 305 -4.58 20.67 -3.30
C PHE A 305 -3.26 20.29 -3.95
N THR A 306 -2.92 21.00 -5.02
CA THR A 306 -1.59 20.94 -5.63
C THR A 306 -0.70 22.05 -5.06
N ALA A 307 0.57 21.74 -4.87
CA ALA A 307 1.61 22.69 -4.54
C ALA A 307 2.67 22.68 -5.65
N THR A 308 2.87 23.83 -6.27
CA THR A 308 3.76 24.00 -7.41
C THR A 308 4.90 24.92 -7.01
N PRO A 309 6.17 24.47 -7.08
CA PRO A 309 7.28 25.36 -6.86
C PRO A 309 7.38 26.39 -8.00
N PRO A 310 8.01 27.55 -7.78
CA PRO A 310 8.35 28.46 -8.87
C PRO A 310 9.31 27.75 -9.85
N PRO A 311 9.25 28.08 -11.15
CA PRO A 311 10.18 27.53 -12.13
C PRO A 311 11.62 27.94 -11.78
N PHE A 312 12.59 27.10 -12.16
CA PHE A 312 13.97 27.52 -12.07
C PHE A 312 14.26 28.67 -13.05
N PRO A 313 15.27 29.52 -12.76
CA PRO A 313 15.64 30.60 -13.66
C PRO A 313 15.98 30.06 -15.06
N GLY A 314 15.23 30.50 -16.08
CA GLY A 314 15.39 30.06 -17.47
C GLY A 314 14.45 28.94 -17.91
N GLN A 315 13.57 28.43 -17.02
CA GLN A 315 12.49 27.50 -17.36
C GLN A 315 11.15 28.23 -17.48
N ALA A 316 10.27 27.73 -18.35
CA ALA A 316 8.89 28.21 -18.45
C ALA A 316 8.07 27.80 -17.21
N GLU A 317 7.03 28.56 -16.86
CA GLU A 317 6.15 28.22 -15.72
C GLU A 317 5.51 26.83 -15.88
N GLU A 318 5.21 26.42 -17.12
CA GLU A 318 4.61 25.13 -17.47
C GLU A 318 5.55 23.93 -17.21
N GLU A 319 6.86 24.16 -17.08
CA GLU A 319 7.84 23.09 -16.78
C GLU A 319 7.95 22.81 -15.27
N SER A 320 7.29 23.60 -14.42
CA SER A 320 7.32 23.38 -12.98
C SER A 320 6.33 22.31 -12.53
N GLU A 321 6.85 21.10 -12.29
CA GLU A 321 6.04 19.94 -11.91
C GLU A 321 5.43 20.10 -10.49
N SER A 322 4.09 20.08 -10.42
CA SER A 322 3.30 20.15 -9.19
C SER A 322 3.32 18.84 -8.38
N VAL A 323 3.11 18.95 -7.07
CA VAL A 323 2.87 17.80 -6.18
C VAL A 323 1.52 17.92 -5.48
N THR A 324 0.85 16.79 -5.30
CA THR A 324 -0.44 16.73 -4.63
C THR A 324 -0.28 16.52 -3.13
N LEU A 325 -1.03 17.30 -2.36
CA LEU A 325 -1.09 17.24 -0.90
C LEU A 325 -2.55 17.16 -0.45
N VAL A 326 -2.73 16.69 0.78
CA VAL A 326 -4.01 16.63 1.46
C VAL A 326 -3.92 17.38 2.78
N ARG A 327 -5.03 17.98 3.22
CA ARG A 327 -5.18 18.46 4.60
C ARG A 327 -6.49 17.97 5.20
N LYS A 328 -6.50 17.77 6.52
CA LYS A 328 -7.74 17.59 7.28
C LYS A 328 -8.58 18.86 7.26
N ALA A 329 -9.87 18.75 6.95
CA ALA A 329 -10.80 19.86 7.14
C ALA A 329 -10.94 20.23 8.63
N ASP A 330 -10.93 19.23 9.51
CA ASP A 330 -10.85 19.39 10.96
C ASP A 330 -9.45 19.04 11.50
N PRO A 331 -8.63 20.03 11.88
CA PRO A 331 -7.28 19.79 12.39
C PRO A 331 -7.24 18.97 13.69
N ALA A 332 -8.33 18.89 14.45
CA ALA A 332 -8.38 18.19 15.74
C ALA A 332 -8.48 16.66 15.58
N LYS A 333 -8.92 16.16 14.42
CA LYS A 333 -9.00 14.72 14.14
C LYS A 333 -7.65 14.16 13.74
N ASP A 334 -7.41 12.89 14.04
CA ASP A 334 -6.18 12.19 13.67
C ASP A 334 -6.54 10.78 13.16
N PRO A 335 -6.70 10.60 11.83
CA PRO A 335 -7.19 9.35 11.27
C PRO A 335 -6.20 8.18 11.37
N GLY A 336 -5.01 8.39 11.91
CA GLY A 336 -3.94 7.38 11.93
C GLY A 336 -3.45 7.01 10.54
N GLY A 337 -3.10 5.73 10.33
CA GLY A 337 -2.55 5.22 9.08
C GLY A 337 -1.14 5.75 8.74
N ILE A 338 -0.44 6.31 9.72
CA ILE A 338 0.83 7.02 9.51
C ILE A 338 1.97 6.03 9.29
N VAL A 339 2.65 6.16 8.14
CA VAL A 339 3.83 5.34 7.79
C VAL A 339 5.13 6.15 7.72
N ARG A 340 5.03 7.47 7.56
CA ARG A 340 6.18 8.38 7.53
C ARG A 340 5.83 9.76 8.09
N ILE A 341 6.75 10.36 8.81
CA ILE A 341 6.68 11.75 9.29
C ILE A 341 7.91 12.48 8.74
N ALA A 342 7.71 13.62 8.10
CA ALA A 342 8.77 14.47 7.58
C ALA A 342 8.66 15.87 8.20
N LEU A 343 9.68 16.29 8.94
CA LEU A 343 9.83 17.67 9.41
C LEU A 343 10.75 18.42 8.47
N ILE A 344 10.24 19.47 7.83
CA ILE A 344 11.01 20.39 7.01
C ILE A 344 11.26 21.65 7.83
N ILE A 345 12.53 21.87 8.19
CA ILE A 345 12.98 23.04 8.94
C ILE A 345 13.46 24.09 7.92
N GLY A 346 12.73 25.21 7.85
CA GLY A 346 13.12 26.34 7.01
C GLY A 346 14.48 26.88 7.42
N ILE A 347 15.18 27.47 6.46
CA ILE A 347 16.44 28.19 6.68
C ILE A 347 16.26 29.63 6.24
N SER A 348 17.15 30.52 6.68
CA SER A 348 17.07 31.93 6.32
C SER A 348 17.04 32.13 4.80
N LYS A 349 16.07 32.92 4.32
CA LYS A 349 15.95 33.32 2.90
C LYS A 349 17.19 34.07 2.36
N SER A 350 18.08 34.52 3.24
CA SER A 350 19.37 35.11 2.87
C SER A 350 20.37 34.07 2.32
N VAL A 351 20.20 32.79 2.68
CA VAL A 351 21.04 31.68 2.22
C VAL A 351 20.70 31.37 0.77
N VAL A 352 21.71 31.49 -0.10
CA VAL A 352 21.57 31.21 -1.53
C VAL A 352 21.54 29.71 -1.81
N TRP A 353 22.47 28.95 -1.21
CA TRP A 353 22.53 27.50 -1.35
C TRP A 353 23.18 26.87 -0.10
N PRO A 354 22.45 26.08 0.69
CA PRO A 354 23.02 25.36 1.83
C PRO A 354 23.98 24.25 1.34
N LYS A 355 25.11 24.04 2.02
CA LYS A 355 26.03 22.93 1.70
C LYS A 355 25.72 21.72 2.55
N VAL A 356 26.00 20.54 1.99
CA VAL A 356 25.92 19.28 2.72
C VAL A 356 26.86 19.33 3.92
N GLY A 357 26.31 19.07 5.10
CA GLY A 357 26.97 19.08 6.41
C GLY A 357 26.84 20.38 7.20
N ASP A 358 26.28 21.46 6.62
CA ASP A 358 26.17 22.76 7.30
C ASP A 358 25.29 22.70 8.56
N TYR A 359 24.26 21.85 8.54
CA TYR A 359 23.19 21.81 9.54
C TYR A 359 23.12 20.50 10.32
N ILE A 360 23.72 19.42 9.82
CA ILE A 360 23.64 18.07 10.39
C ILE A 360 24.05 17.99 11.88
N LYS A 361 24.95 18.87 12.33
CA LYS A 361 25.40 18.96 13.74
C LYS A 361 24.88 20.20 14.46
N SER A 362 24.02 20.99 13.83
CA SER A 362 23.52 22.25 14.40
C SER A 362 22.58 22.01 15.59
N SER A 363 22.53 22.96 16.51
CA SER A 363 21.59 22.93 17.63
C SER A 363 20.12 23.05 17.19
N ILE A 364 19.88 23.65 16.03
CA ILE A 364 18.55 23.80 15.43
C ILE A 364 18.06 22.44 14.93
N MET A 365 18.89 21.71 14.18
CA MET A 365 18.59 20.35 13.71
C MET A 365 18.22 19.44 14.90
N ARG A 366 19.06 19.40 15.93
CA ARG A 366 18.80 18.60 17.14
C ARG A 366 17.52 18.99 17.88
N ALA A 367 17.18 20.29 17.91
CA ALA A 367 15.94 20.76 18.52
C ALA A 367 14.71 20.32 17.70
N GLY A 368 14.81 20.37 16.37
CA GLY A 368 13.76 19.86 15.47
C GLY A 368 13.60 18.35 15.55
N GLU A 369 14.70 17.60 15.59
CA GLU A 369 14.71 16.14 15.83
C GLU A 369 13.95 15.79 17.11
N LYS A 370 14.29 16.45 18.21
CA LYS A 370 13.59 16.25 19.49
C LYS A 370 12.10 16.56 19.38
N ALA A 371 11.73 17.68 18.76
CA ALA A 371 10.33 18.08 18.61
C ALA A 371 9.51 17.09 17.77
N VAL A 372 10.05 16.57 16.66
CA VAL A 372 9.33 15.60 15.84
C VAL A 372 9.22 14.23 16.53
N MET A 373 10.21 13.84 17.33
CA MET A 373 10.16 12.62 18.14
C MET A 373 9.09 12.74 19.25
N GLU A 374 8.99 13.91 19.90
CA GLU A 374 7.93 14.21 20.86
C GLU A 374 6.55 14.18 20.21
N TYR A 375 6.42 14.77 19.01
CA TYR A 375 5.20 14.71 18.21
C TYR A 375 4.79 13.26 17.87
N ALA A 376 5.73 12.45 17.38
CA ALA A 376 5.48 11.04 17.07
C ALA A 376 5.09 10.24 18.33
N THR A 377 5.76 10.49 19.46
CA THR A 377 5.42 9.87 20.75
C THR A 377 4.01 10.24 21.20
N GLY A 378 3.60 11.50 20.99
CA GLY A 378 2.23 11.96 21.24
C GLY A 378 1.19 11.25 20.37
N LEU A 379 1.46 11.08 19.07
CA LEU A 379 0.60 10.32 18.16
C LEU A 379 0.48 8.84 18.58
N HIS A 380 1.58 8.23 19.01
CA HIS A 380 1.57 6.87 19.52
C HIS A 380 0.73 6.73 20.80
N ALA A 381 0.85 7.67 21.74
CA ALA A 381 0.03 7.69 22.95
C ALA A 381 -1.47 7.85 22.67
N LYS A 382 -1.85 8.49 21.55
CA LYS A 382 -3.24 8.56 21.07
C LYS A 382 -3.69 7.28 20.35
N GLY A 383 -2.78 6.34 20.08
CA GLY A 383 -3.08 5.10 19.38
C GLY A 383 -3.25 5.23 17.86
N VAL A 384 -2.70 6.29 17.25
CA VAL A 384 -2.82 6.57 15.81
C VAL A 384 -1.52 6.34 15.04
N LEU A 385 -0.47 5.94 15.75
CA LEU A 385 0.86 5.64 15.20
C LEU A 385 1.45 4.43 15.94
N ASP A 386 1.72 3.36 15.19
CA ASP A 386 2.43 2.19 15.74
C ASP A 386 3.90 2.20 15.32
N ARG A 387 4.18 2.43 14.04
CA ARG A 387 5.54 2.47 13.49
C ARG A 387 5.61 3.43 12.31
N CYS A 388 6.72 4.15 12.18
CA CYS A 388 6.97 4.98 11.01
C CYS A 388 8.46 5.22 10.79
N THR A 389 8.81 5.76 9.63
CA THR A 389 10.09 6.42 9.42
C THR A 389 9.92 7.93 9.66
N ILE A 390 10.77 8.50 10.49
CA ILE A 390 10.83 9.95 10.74
C ILE A 390 12.02 10.50 9.96
N ARG A 391 11.78 11.53 9.15
CA ARG A 391 12.82 12.27 8.41
C ARG A 391 12.82 13.72 8.85
N VAL A 392 14.00 14.25 9.15
CA VAL A 392 14.17 15.66 9.51
C VAL A 392 15.08 16.30 8.50
N TYR A 393 14.62 17.38 7.90
CA TYR A 393 15.31 18.10 6.85
C TYR A 393 15.65 19.50 7.30
N MET A 394 16.89 19.93 7.05
CA MET A 394 17.31 21.32 7.27
C MET A 394 18.39 21.71 6.27
N GLY A 395 18.09 22.70 5.42
CA GLY A 395 18.95 22.97 4.27
C GLY A 395 19.07 21.70 3.43
N THR A 396 20.27 21.38 2.94
CA THR A 396 20.50 20.10 2.24
C THR A 396 20.53 18.91 3.18
N ASP A 397 20.69 19.08 4.49
CA ASP A 397 20.94 17.95 5.40
C ASP A 397 19.67 17.21 5.80
N GLU A 398 19.83 15.90 6.02
CA GLU A 398 18.77 15.01 6.46
C GLU A 398 19.26 14.14 7.62
N THR A 399 18.40 13.93 8.61
CA THR A 399 18.51 12.81 9.55
C THR A 399 17.28 11.93 9.47
N VAL A 400 17.50 10.63 9.65
CA VAL A 400 16.48 9.59 9.52
C VAL A 400 16.42 8.79 10.82
N PHE A 401 15.21 8.53 11.30
CA PHE A 401 14.95 7.71 12.47
C PHE A 401 13.87 6.68 12.19
N LYS A 402 14.01 5.49 12.76
CA LYS A 402 12.94 4.50 12.82
C LYS A 402 12.23 4.63 14.15
N PHE A 403 10.92 4.85 14.09
CA PHE A 403 10.03 4.85 15.25
C PHE A 403 9.27 3.53 15.29
N VAL A 404 9.31 2.85 16.44
CA VAL A 404 8.61 1.59 16.68
C VAL A 404 8.01 1.61 18.07
N GLY A 405 6.68 1.61 18.15
CA GLY A 405 5.92 1.39 19.38
C GLY A 405 5.23 0.03 19.39
N ASP A 406 4.54 -0.28 20.48
CA ASP A 406 3.68 -1.46 20.53
C ASP A 406 2.43 -1.22 19.67
N PRO A 407 2.02 -2.18 18.83
CA PRO A 407 0.88 -1.96 17.96
C PRO A 407 -0.40 -1.85 18.78
N THR A 408 -1.23 -0.85 18.52
CA THR A 408 -2.51 -0.63 19.25
C THR A 408 -3.45 -1.83 19.18
N SER A 409 -3.44 -2.55 18.06
CA SER A 409 -4.14 -3.81 17.85
C SER A 409 -3.15 -4.90 17.45
N LEU A 410 -3.32 -6.12 17.99
CA LEU A 410 -2.54 -7.29 17.51
C LEU A 410 -2.95 -7.68 16.09
N PHE A 411 -4.15 -7.32 15.68
CA PHE A 411 -4.70 -7.62 14.38
C PHE A 411 -4.63 -6.39 13.48
N PRO A 412 -4.13 -6.50 12.25
CA PRO A 412 -4.46 -5.51 11.25
C PRO A 412 -5.99 -5.49 11.14
N GLN A 413 -6.63 -4.36 11.41
CA GLN A 413 -8.01 -4.20 10.97
C GLN A 413 -7.93 -4.20 9.44
N VAL A 414 -8.06 -5.38 8.82
CA VAL A 414 -8.37 -5.49 7.40
C VAL A 414 -9.79 -4.99 7.26
N ARG A 415 -9.98 -3.68 7.41
CA ARG A 415 -11.13 -3.05 6.78
C ARG A 415 -10.76 -3.10 5.31
N ALA A 416 -11.38 -4.05 4.61
CA ALA A 416 -11.53 -3.92 3.17
C ALA A 416 -11.85 -2.45 2.93
N LEU A 417 -11.08 -1.79 2.04
CA LEU A 417 -11.47 -0.48 1.53
C LEU A 417 -12.98 -0.56 1.32
N PRO A 418 -13.78 0.22 2.07
CA PRO A 418 -15.22 0.06 1.98
C PRO A 418 -15.58 0.18 0.52
N GLY A 419 -16.51 -0.66 0.05
CA GLY A 419 -16.83 -0.69 -1.37
C GLY A 419 -17.14 0.73 -1.86
N PRO A 420 -17.04 1.03 -3.17
CA PRO A 420 -17.38 2.35 -3.72
C PRO A 420 -18.72 2.93 -3.23
N HIS A 421 -19.65 2.08 -2.78
CA HIS A 421 -20.92 2.46 -2.17
C HIS A 421 -20.82 2.93 -0.71
N ASP A 422 -19.90 2.39 0.07
CA ASP A 422 -19.59 2.83 1.44
C ASP A 422 -18.64 4.05 1.45
N LEU A 423 -18.04 4.38 0.30
CA LEU A 423 -17.20 5.57 0.07
C LEU A 423 -18.00 6.83 -0.27
N ALA A 424 -19.28 6.68 -0.62
CA ALA A 424 -20.19 7.81 -0.78
C ALA A 424 -20.54 8.37 0.60
N ILE A 425 -19.70 9.27 1.11
CA ILE A 425 -20.16 10.21 2.12
C ILE A 425 -21.28 10.99 1.42
N GLN A 426 -22.53 10.80 1.87
CA GLN A 426 -23.58 11.76 1.57
C GLN A 426 -23.09 13.09 2.13
N SER A 427 -22.44 13.89 1.30
CA SER A 427 -22.10 15.26 1.65
C SER A 427 -23.41 15.99 1.80
N GLU A 428 -23.80 16.31 3.02
CA GLU A 428 -24.81 17.32 3.26
C GLU A 428 -24.41 18.57 2.46
N SER A 429 -25.33 19.06 1.65
CA SER A 429 -25.10 20.07 0.61
C SER A 429 -24.89 21.48 1.17
N ALA A 430 -24.06 21.63 2.21
CA ALA A 430 -23.89 22.89 2.93
C ALA A 430 -22.50 23.06 3.57
N ALA A 431 -21.42 22.69 2.89
CA ALA A 431 -20.08 23.12 3.27
C ALA A 431 -19.64 24.27 2.37
N GLN A 432 -19.29 25.42 2.98
CA GLN A 432 -18.59 26.51 2.29
C GLN A 432 -17.38 25.96 1.55
N ASP A 433 -17.02 26.56 0.41
CA ASP A 433 -15.80 26.20 -0.31
C ASP A 433 -14.62 26.19 0.68
N PRO A 434 -13.86 25.07 0.77
CA PRO A 434 -12.79 24.96 1.74
C PRO A 434 -11.75 26.06 1.50
N ILE A 435 -11.51 26.88 2.52
CA ILE A 435 -10.50 27.93 2.45
C ILE A 435 -9.12 27.28 2.53
N LEU A 436 -8.34 27.42 1.47
CA LEU A 436 -6.98 26.94 1.44
C LEU A 436 -6.08 27.85 2.28
N ASP A 437 -5.35 27.27 3.23
CA ASP A 437 -4.36 27.99 4.02
C ASP A 437 -3.14 28.34 3.17
N GLU A 438 -2.94 29.63 2.96
CA GLU A 438 -1.86 30.20 2.16
C GLU A 438 -0.49 30.20 2.89
N SER A 439 -0.36 29.61 4.08
CA SER A 439 0.91 29.58 4.80
C SER A 439 2.03 28.90 4.00
N LEU A 440 1.75 27.84 3.25
CA LEU A 440 2.73 27.23 2.33
C LEU A 440 3.16 28.19 1.22
N ALA A 441 2.23 28.99 0.68
CA ALA A 441 2.55 29.99 -0.33
C ALA A 441 3.46 31.10 0.22
N ARG A 442 3.14 31.62 1.41
CA ARG A 442 3.92 32.67 2.07
C ARG A 442 5.29 32.18 2.57
N ASP A 443 5.31 31.02 3.22
CA ASP A 443 6.45 30.55 4.01
C ASP A 443 7.44 29.77 3.15
N PHE A 444 6.94 28.96 2.21
CA PHE A 444 7.73 28.10 1.32
C PHE A 444 7.75 28.55 -0.15
N ASN A 445 7.11 29.67 -0.48
CA ASN A 445 7.05 30.24 -1.83
C ASN A 445 6.44 29.27 -2.86
N LEU A 446 5.34 28.60 -2.50
CA LEU A 446 4.63 27.64 -3.36
C LEU A 446 3.37 28.26 -3.97
N LYS A 447 3.07 27.96 -5.23
CA LYS A 447 1.76 28.25 -5.83
C LYS A 447 0.80 27.11 -5.50
N LEU A 448 -0.33 27.44 -4.89
CA LEU A 448 -1.30 26.44 -4.47
C LEU A 448 -2.56 26.49 -5.34
N SER A 449 -3.16 25.34 -5.60
CA SER A 449 -4.44 25.25 -6.31
C SER A 449 -5.27 24.09 -5.73
N LEU A 450 -6.50 24.40 -5.31
CA LEU A 450 -7.44 23.40 -4.82
C LEU A 450 -7.76 22.40 -5.93
N LEU A 451 -7.78 21.11 -5.58
CA LEU A 451 -8.29 20.08 -6.46
C LEU A 451 -9.79 19.93 -6.23
N PRO A 452 -10.59 19.71 -7.29
CA PRO A 452 -11.99 19.41 -7.14
C PRO A 452 -12.16 18.13 -6.33
N LYS A 453 -13.26 18.05 -5.58
CA LYS A 453 -13.66 16.80 -4.92
C LYS A 453 -13.95 15.76 -6.00
N HIS A 454 -13.54 14.52 -5.76
CA HIS A 454 -13.82 13.41 -6.67
C HIS A 454 -15.21 12.84 -6.35
N ASP A 455 -15.99 12.46 -7.35
CA ASP A 455 -17.37 12.01 -7.15
C ASP A 455 -17.47 10.60 -6.54
N LEU A 456 -16.50 9.73 -6.86
CA LEU A 456 -16.46 8.32 -6.39
C LEU A 456 -15.66 8.08 -5.09
N MET A 457 -14.82 9.03 -4.69
CA MET A 457 -13.83 8.89 -3.61
C MET A 457 -13.84 10.16 -2.76
N GLY A 458 -13.33 10.11 -1.53
CA GLY A 458 -13.23 11.30 -0.69
C GLY A 458 -12.41 12.44 -1.32
N SER A 459 -11.44 12.09 -2.17
CA SER A 459 -10.60 13.04 -2.93
C SER A 459 -9.96 12.41 -4.18
N GLU A 460 -9.52 13.25 -5.13
CA GLU A 460 -8.71 12.82 -6.29
C GLU A 460 -7.40 12.15 -5.84
N SER A 461 -6.79 12.67 -4.77
CA SER A 461 -5.59 12.09 -4.16
C SER A 461 -5.83 10.66 -3.69
N GLN A 462 -6.98 10.40 -3.06
CA GLN A 462 -7.38 9.06 -2.65
C GLN A 462 -7.60 8.15 -3.86
N PHE A 463 -8.26 8.64 -4.91
CA PHE A 463 -8.43 7.87 -6.15
C PHE A 463 -7.09 7.46 -6.76
N GLN A 464 -6.15 8.41 -6.94
CA GLN A 464 -4.82 8.10 -7.48
C GLN A 464 -4.01 7.16 -6.57
N ALA A 465 -4.17 7.27 -5.25
CA ALA A 465 -3.52 6.36 -4.31
C ALA A 465 -4.04 4.92 -4.45
N VAL A 466 -5.37 4.74 -4.45
CA VAL A 466 -6.01 3.43 -4.68
C VAL A 466 -5.62 2.88 -6.04
N LYS A 467 -5.61 3.72 -7.08
CA LYS A 467 -5.15 3.38 -8.44
C LYS A 467 -3.73 2.80 -8.40
N LYS A 468 -2.79 3.49 -7.75
CA LYS A 468 -1.39 3.02 -7.60
C LYS A 468 -1.30 1.72 -6.83
N TYR A 469 -2.05 1.57 -5.74
CA TYR A 469 -2.07 0.33 -4.97
C TYR A 469 -2.54 -0.86 -5.81
N VAL A 470 -3.68 -0.72 -6.50
CA VAL A 470 -4.19 -1.77 -7.39
C VAL A 470 -3.19 -2.07 -8.51
N ALA A 471 -2.47 -1.06 -9.02
CA ALA A 471 -1.43 -1.24 -10.03
C ALA A 471 -0.29 -2.14 -9.54
N GLU A 472 0.23 -1.90 -8.34
CA GLU A 472 1.33 -2.68 -7.78
C GLU A 472 0.88 -4.08 -7.37
N GLN A 473 -0.33 -4.20 -6.79
CA GLN A 473 -0.94 -5.51 -6.49
C GLN A 473 -1.20 -6.34 -7.76
N ALA A 474 -1.45 -5.70 -8.91
CA ALA A 474 -1.62 -6.40 -10.17
C ALA A 474 -0.30 -7.04 -10.64
N LYS A 475 0.86 -6.42 -10.37
CA LYS A 475 2.18 -6.94 -10.78
C LYS A 475 2.57 -8.25 -10.08
N THR A 476 1.95 -8.56 -8.95
CA THR A 476 2.24 -9.76 -8.14
C THR A 476 1.27 -10.91 -8.37
N ARG A 477 0.22 -10.70 -9.18
CA ARG A 477 -0.79 -11.72 -9.52
C ARG A 477 -0.42 -12.47 -10.79
N SER A 478 -0.89 -13.70 -10.93
CA SER A 478 -0.81 -14.39 -12.20
C SER A 478 -1.65 -13.66 -13.27
N PRO A 479 -1.28 -13.74 -14.56
CA PRO A 479 -2.05 -13.11 -15.63
C PRO A 479 -3.54 -13.49 -15.63
N ASP A 480 -3.86 -14.73 -15.27
CA ASP A 480 -5.25 -15.24 -15.26
C ASP A 480 -6.06 -14.69 -14.07
N GLU A 481 -5.47 -14.63 -12.87
CA GLU A 481 -6.09 -13.98 -11.70
C GLU A 481 -6.34 -12.50 -11.95
N LEU A 482 -5.40 -11.83 -12.64
CA LEU A 482 -5.53 -10.43 -13.01
C LEU A 482 -6.66 -10.25 -14.05
N ARG A 483 -6.70 -11.05 -15.11
CA ARG A 483 -7.78 -11.01 -16.12
C ARG A 483 -9.16 -11.20 -15.50
N ALA A 484 -9.33 -12.18 -14.61
CA ALA A 484 -10.60 -12.43 -13.93
C ALA A 484 -11.05 -11.25 -13.06
N GLN A 485 -10.13 -10.65 -12.29
CA GLN A 485 -10.42 -9.48 -11.49
C GLN A 485 -10.81 -8.27 -12.35
N LEU A 486 -10.14 -8.09 -13.48
CA LEU A 486 -10.38 -6.98 -14.40
C LEU A 486 -11.76 -7.06 -15.03
N ILE A 487 -12.18 -8.24 -15.49
CA ILE A 487 -13.54 -8.46 -15.99
C ILE A 487 -14.57 -8.04 -14.93
N MET A 488 -14.38 -8.44 -13.67
CA MET A 488 -15.27 -8.06 -12.57
C MET A 488 -15.28 -6.54 -12.30
N VAL A 489 -14.12 -5.88 -12.31
CA VAL A 489 -14.01 -4.43 -12.07
C VAL A 489 -14.64 -3.65 -13.22
N SER A 490 -14.31 -4.00 -14.45
CA SER A 490 -14.87 -3.42 -15.67
C SER A 490 -16.39 -3.60 -15.73
N TYR A 491 -16.90 -4.77 -15.35
CA TYR A 491 -18.34 -5.00 -15.18
C TYR A 491 -18.98 -3.98 -14.21
N LYS A 492 -18.40 -3.80 -13.01
CA LYS A 492 -18.94 -2.85 -12.02
C LYS A 492 -18.90 -1.41 -12.53
N MET A 493 -17.85 -1.03 -13.27
CA MET A 493 -17.74 0.30 -13.88
C MET A 493 -18.81 0.52 -14.96
N ALA A 494 -18.98 -0.44 -15.86
CA ALA A 494 -19.99 -0.40 -16.91
C ALA A 494 -21.42 -0.35 -16.33
N GLN A 495 -21.71 -1.17 -15.33
CA GLN A 495 -22.99 -1.14 -14.63
C GLN A 495 -23.30 0.26 -14.08
N ARG A 496 -22.31 0.90 -13.45
CA ARG A 496 -22.46 2.23 -12.86
C ARG A 496 -22.62 3.31 -13.93
N PHE A 497 -21.84 3.25 -15.00
CA PHE A 497 -21.96 4.16 -16.14
C PHE A 497 -23.37 4.10 -16.74
N LEU A 498 -23.91 2.90 -17.00
CA LEU A 498 -25.27 2.75 -17.50
C LEU A 498 -26.30 3.27 -16.50
N THR A 499 -26.12 3.00 -15.21
CA THR A 499 -27.07 3.43 -14.15
C THR A 499 -27.16 4.95 -14.08
N ASN A 500 -26.03 5.65 -14.23
CA ASN A 500 -25.97 7.10 -14.18
C ASN A 500 -26.58 7.74 -15.43
N ASN A 501 -26.30 7.19 -16.61
CA ASN A 501 -26.69 7.80 -17.89
C ASN A 501 -28.08 7.38 -18.37
N PHE A 502 -28.60 6.25 -17.87
CA PHE A 502 -29.91 5.70 -18.23
C PHE A 502 -30.74 5.35 -16.97
N PRO A 503 -31.04 6.34 -16.09
CA PRO A 503 -31.59 6.09 -14.76
C PRO A 503 -32.99 5.47 -14.75
N ASN A 504 -33.73 5.55 -15.85
CA ASN A 504 -35.06 4.98 -16.00
C ASN A 504 -35.07 3.63 -16.77
N CYS A 505 -33.89 3.06 -17.04
CA CYS A 505 -33.74 1.83 -17.79
C CYS A 505 -33.40 0.64 -16.88
N GLU A 506 -33.79 -0.56 -17.31
CA GLU A 506 -33.35 -1.81 -16.70
C GLU A 506 -31.95 -2.17 -17.22
N ILE A 507 -31.00 -2.37 -16.32
CA ILE A 507 -29.62 -2.69 -16.65
C ILE A 507 -29.34 -4.14 -16.30
N SER A 508 -28.82 -4.91 -17.26
CA SER A 508 -28.52 -6.33 -17.07
C SER A 508 -27.14 -6.72 -17.61
N ASP A 509 -26.52 -7.68 -16.93
CA ASP A 509 -25.40 -8.48 -17.44
C ASP A 509 -25.99 -9.64 -18.27
N GLU A 510 -25.67 -9.68 -19.55
CA GLU A 510 -26.11 -10.75 -20.46
C GLU A 510 -25.11 -11.92 -20.50
N GLY A 511 -24.02 -11.85 -19.72
CA GLY A 511 -22.99 -12.87 -19.64
C GLY A 511 -21.89 -12.73 -20.71
N PRO A 512 -21.23 -13.85 -21.08
CA PRO A 512 -20.25 -13.91 -22.17
C PRO A 512 -20.73 -13.25 -23.46
N PHE A 513 -19.85 -12.54 -24.17
CA PHE A 513 -20.25 -11.83 -25.37
C PHE A 513 -20.62 -12.79 -26.52
N PRO A 514 -21.77 -12.61 -27.19
CA PRO A 514 -22.15 -13.43 -28.33
C PRO A 514 -21.46 -12.97 -29.62
N VAL A 515 -20.53 -13.77 -30.13
CA VAL A 515 -19.86 -13.53 -31.42
C VAL A 515 -20.71 -14.08 -32.54
N ILE A 516 -21.10 -13.22 -33.47
CA ILE A 516 -21.89 -13.58 -34.66
C ILE A 516 -20.93 -13.86 -35.81
N HIS A 517 -20.99 -15.08 -36.37
CA HIS A 517 -20.18 -15.47 -37.53
C HIS A 517 -20.83 -15.03 -38.84
N PRO A 518 -20.08 -14.92 -39.95
CA PRO A 518 -20.62 -14.52 -41.26
C PRO A 518 -21.76 -15.42 -41.78
N ASP A 519 -21.83 -16.67 -41.34
CA ASP A 519 -22.88 -17.63 -41.67
C ASP A 519 -24.15 -17.48 -40.79
N GLY A 520 -24.15 -16.54 -39.85
CA GLY A 520 -25.24 -16.28 -38.91
C GLY A 520 -25.22 -17.15 -37.66
N SER A 521 -24.27 -18.09 -37.53
CA SER A 521 -24.07 -18.88 -36.31
C SER A 521 -23.51 -18.00 -35.18
N GLN A 522 -23.67 -18.48 -33.94
CA GLN A 522 -23.29 -17.73 -32.74
C GLN A 522 -22.42 -18.60 -31.82
N THR A 523 -21.29 -18.05 -31.40
CA THR A 523 -20.46 -18.60 -30.32
C THR A 523 -20.41 -17.63 -29.14
N LEU A 524 -19.99 -18.11 -27.97
CA LEU A 524 -19.79 -17.26 -26.80
C LEU A 524 -18.30 -17.04 -26.58
N ASP A 525 -17.91 -15.78 -26.45
CA ASP A 525 -16.58 -15.38 -25.99
C ASP A 525 -16.62 -15.24 -24.47
N HIS A 526 -16.06 -16.23 -23.78
CA HIS A 526 -16.08 -16.34 -22.33
C HIS A 526 -15.16 -15.33 -21.61
N ASP A 527 -14.25 -14.70 -22.35
CA ASP A 527 -13.30 -13.75 -21.80
C ASP A 527 -13.89 -12.33 -21.77
N THR A 528 -14.97 -12.09 -22.52
CA THR A 528 -15.65 -10.80 -22.64
C THR A 528 -17.01 -10.80 -21.95
N ARG A 529 -17.60 -9.62 -21.72
CA ARG A 529 -18.94 -9.47 -21.14
C ARG A 529 -19.81 -8.49 -21.92
N LEU A 530 -21.09 -8.81 -22.03
CA LEU A 530 -22.09 -7.93 -22.64
C LEU A 530 -22.99 -7.34 -21.55
N MET A 531 -23.08 -6.01 -21.51
CA MET A 531 -24.04 -5.30 -20.68
C MET A 531 -25.01 -4.50 -21.53
N VAL A 532 -26.26 -4.40 -21.10
CA VAL A 532 -27.29 -3.66 -21.84
C VAL A 532 -28.15 -2.83 -20.90
N ALA A 533 -28.67 -1.71 -21.41
CA ALA A 533 -29.77 -0.98 -20.78
C ALA A 533 -31.01 -1.06 -21.68
N ARG A 534 -32.16 -1.36 -21.07
CA ARG A 534 -33.46 -1.47 -21.76
C ARG A 534 -34.45 -0.45 -21.22
N ASP A 535 -35.20 0.18 -22.11
CA ASP A 535 -36.26 1.12 -21.74
C ASP A 535 -37.52 0.42 -21.20
N ASP A 536 -38.58 1.20 -20.95
CA ASP A 536 -39.88 0.72 -20.49
C ASP A 536 -40.59 -0.20 -21.50
N LYS A 537 -40.24 -0.10 -22.78
CA LYS A 537 -40.70 -0.98 -23.87
C LYS A 537 -39.84 -2.23 -24.02
N LYS A 538 -38.83 -2.40 -23.18
CA LYS A 538 -37.82 -3.49 -23.24
C LYS A 538 -36.95 -3.43 -24.50
N GLU A 539 -36.88 -2.28 -25.18
CA GLU A 539 -35.96 -2.05 -26.29
C GLU A 539 -34.57 -1.73 -25.74
N VAL A 540 -33.52 -2.27 -26.36
CA VAL A 540 -32.13 -1.96 -26.03
C VAL A 540 -31.81 -0.53 -26.48
N VAL A 541 -31.56 0.35 -25.52
CA VAL A 541 -31.15 1.76 -25.72
C VAL A 541 -29.66 1.98 -25.48
N ALA A 542 -28.99 0.99 -24.88
CA ALA A 542 -27.54 0.97 -24.70
C ALA A 542 -27.01 -0.47 -24.72
N ALA A 543 -25.87 -0.69 -25.37
CA ALA A 543 -25.14 -1.96 -25.31
C ALA A 543 -23.64 -1.70 -25.15
N MET A 544 -23.01 -2.43 -24.22
CA MET A 544 -21.60 -2.32 -23.90
C MET A 544 -20.89 -3.66 -24.08
N ASN A 545 -19.85 -3.69 -24.92
CA ASN A 545 -18.90 -4.80 -25.00
C ASN A 545 -17.72 -4.53 -24.05
N ILE A 546 -17.54 -5.39 -23.05
CA ILE A 546 -16.48 -5.29 -22.06
C ILE A 546 -15.41 -6.31 -22.43
N VAL A 547 -14.26 -5.82 -22.86
CA VAL A 547 -13.17 -6.63 -23.39
C VAL A 547 -12.01 -6.66 -22.39
N PRO A 548 -11.49 -7.83 -22.01
CA PRO A 548 -10.33 -7.93 -21.16
C PRO A 548 -9.07 -7.52 -21.92
N TYR A 549 -7.97 -7.39 -21.19
CA TYR A 549 -6.69 -6.94 -21.74
C TYR A 549 -6.08 -7.97 -22.69
N PRO A 550 -5.63 -7.56 -23.89
CA PRO A 550 -4.83 -8.43 -24.74
C PRO A 550 -3.35 -8.35 -24.31
N GLY A 551 -2.88 -9.33 -23.54
CA GLY A 551 -1.45 -9.63 -23.36
C GLY A 551 -0.82 -9.37 -21.97
N ASP A 552 0.50 -9.64 -21.89
CA ASP A 552 1.32 -9.67 -20.65
C ASP A 552 1.78 -8.29 -20.16
N GLU A 553 1.66 -7.23 -20.97
CA GLU A 553 2.02 -5.84 -20.61
C GLU A 553 0.92 -5.12 -19.80
N ALA A 554 -0.03 -5.86 -19.21
CA ALA A 554 -1.26 -5.34 -18.63
C ALA A 554 -1.04 -4.49 -17.37
N SER A 555 -0.93 -3.18 -17.56
CA SER A 555 -1.24 -2.20 -16.52
C SER A 555 -2.50 -1.43 -16.92
N LEU A 556 -3.57 -1.57 -16.12
CA LEU A 556 -4.73 -0.65 -16.07
C LEU A 556 -4.32 0.83 -16.05
N PHE A 557 -3.08 1.09 -15.67
CA PHE A 557 -2.58 2.37 -15.26
C PHE A 557 -1.33 2.80 -16.04
N GLY A 558 -0.96 2.06 -17.09
CA GLY A 558 0.07 2.50 -18.05
C GLY A 558 -0.47 3.60 -18.97
N ASP A 559 0.42 4.38 -19.60
CA ASP A 559 0.02 5.48 -20.50
C ASP A 559 -0.42 5.00 -21.89
N LYS A 560 -0.27 3.71 -22.19
CA LYS A 560 -0.73 3.10 -23.44
C LYS A 560 -2.25 3.28 -23.57
N THR A 561 -2.68 3.74 -24.75
CA THR A 561 -4.09 3.80 -25.13
C THR A 561 -4.43 2.63 -26.03
N TRP A 562 -5.62 2.07 -25.83
CA TRP A 562 -6.18 0.99 -26.64
C TRP A 562 -7.10 1.48 -27.75
N ILE A 563 -7.38 2.79 -27.77
CA ILE A 563 -8.18 3.42 -28.82
C ILE A 563 -7.49 3.19 -30.17
N ASN A 564 -8.26 2.76 -31.17
CA ASN A 564 -7.79 2.43 -32.53
C ASN A 564 -6.84 1.22 -32.67
N THR A 565 -6.64 0.43 -31.62
CA THR A 565 -5.90 -0.83 -31.74
C THR A 565 -6.69 -1.87 -32.54
N PRO A 566 -6.03 -2.83 -33.23
CA PRO A 566 -6.71 -3.91 -33.95
C PRO A 566 -7.72 -4.67 -33.08
N GLU A 567 -7.36 -4.93 -31.81
CA GLU A 567 -8.17 -5.67 -30.86
C GLU A 567 -9.44 -4.90 -30.48
N MET A 568 -9.33 -3.58 -30.24
CA MET A 568 -10.49 -2.74 -29.93
C MET A 568 -11.42 -2.60 -31.15
N ARG A 569 -10.85 -2.48 -32.36
CA ARG A 569 -11.63 -2.45 -33.60
C ARG A 569 -12.37 -3.75 -33.86
N GLU A 570 -11.73 -4.89 -33.60
CA GLU A 570 -12.39 -6.19 -33.71
C GLU A 570 -13.57 -6.29 -32.72
N ALA A 571 -13.40 -5.78 -31.50
CA ALA A 571 -14.47 -5.73 -30.51
C ALA A 571 -15.62 -4.78 -30.90
N ASP A 572 -15.32 -3.63 -31.52
CA ASP A 572 -16.30 -2.73 -32.11
C ASP A 572 -17.08 -3.42 -33.24
N ASP A 573 -16.39 -4.11 -34.15
CA ASP A 573 -17.00 -4.84 -35.25
C ASP A 573 -17.94 -5.96 -34.74
N ARG A 574 -17.52 -6.69 -33.70
CA ARG A 574 -18.36 -7.71 -33.04
C ARG A 574 -19.61 -7.10 -32.42
N LEU A 575 -19.50 -5.94 -31.75
CA LEU A 575 -20.65 -5.21 -31.21
C LEU A 575 -21.59 -4.71 -32.29
N LEU A 576 -21.05 -4.20 -33.41
CA LEU A 576 -21.84 -3.76 -34.55
C LEU A 576 -22.64 -4.92 -35.16
N MET A 577 -22.00 -6.08 -35.36
CA MET A 577 -22.67 -7.27 -35.90
C MET A 577 -23.81 -7.76 -34.99
N LEU A 578 -23.60 -7.75 -33.67
CA LEU A 578 -24.63 -8.09 -32.70
C LEU A 578 -25.81 -7.12 -32.77
N LEU A 579 -25.55 -5.81 -32.77
CA LEU A 579 -26.58 -4.79 -32.81
C LEU A 579 -27.37 -4.79 -34.13
N ARG A 580 -26.72 -5.06 -35.27
CA ARG A 580 -27.40 -5.30 -36.56
C ARG A 580 -28.39 -6.46 -36.48
N LYS A 581 -27.96 -7.58 -35.91
CA LYS A 581 -28.83 -8.75 -35.70
C LYS A 581 -30.02 -8.40 -34.79
N TRP A 582 -29.76 -7.77 -33.66
CA TRP A 582 -30.82 -7.37 -32.72
C TRP A 582 -31.77 -6.31 -33.29
N TYR A 583 -31.28 -5.40 -34.13
CA TYR A 583 -32.11 -4.42 -34.83
C TYR A 583 -33.04 -5.08 -35.84
N ALA A 584 -32.54 -6.05 -36.63
CA ALA A 584 -33.36 -6.85 -37.53
C ALA A 584 -34.43 -7.67 -36.79
N GLU A 585 -34.13 -8.10 -35.55
CA GLU A 585 -35.05 -8.78 -34.65
C GLU A 585 -36.03 -7.82 -33.92
N GLY A 586 -35.90 -6.50 -34.10
CA GLY A 586 -36.74 -5.49 -33.45
C GLY A 586 -36.48 -5.31 -31.95
N LYS A 587 -35.29 -5.69 -31.46
CA LYS A 587 -34.91 -5.60 -30.04
C LYS A 587 -34.20 -4.30 -29.68
N VAL A 588 -33.63 -3.59 -30.66
CA VAL A 588 -32.89 -2.33 -30.45
C VAL A 588 -33.82 -1.15 -30.69
N SER A 589 -33.68 -0.10 -29.89
CA SER A 589 -34.48 1.11 -30.07
C SER A 589 -34.21 1.76 -31.42
N LYS A 590 -35.28 2.18 -32.09
CA LYS A 590 -35.22 2.89 -33.38
C LYS A 590 -34.93 4.39 -33.23
N VAL A 591 -34.95 4.91 -32.00
CA VAL A 591 -34.79 6.33 -31.71
C VAL A 591 -33.33 6.68 -31.44
N ASP A 592 -32.70 5.99 -30.50
CA ASP A 592 -31.29 6.15 -30.15
C ASP A 592 -30.81 4.85 -29.48
N CYS A 593 -29.61 4.40 -29.86
CA CYS A 593 -28.95 3.28 -29.22
C CYS A 593 -27.47 3.61 -29.06
N MET A 594 -27.02 3.76 -27.82
CA MET A 594 -25.62 3.95 -27.51
C MET A 594 -24.90 2.60 -27.57
N ALA A 595 -23.87 2.51 -28.41
CA ALA A 595 -22.95 1.38 -28.44
C ALA A 595 -21.62 1.81 -27.81
N GLN A 596 -21.07 1.00 -26.91
CA GLN A 596 -19.77 1.28 -26.30
C GLN A 596 -18.92 0.03 -26.23
N THR A 597 -17.65 0.14 -26.64
CA THR A 597 -16.66 -0.89 -26.36
C THR A 597 -15.72 -0.35 -25.32
N MET A 598 -15.56 -1.10 -24.23
CA MET A 598 -14.61 -0.77 -23.17
C MET A 598 -13.50 -1.81 -23.18
N MET A 599 -12.27 -1.34 -23.36
CA MET A 599 -11.07 -2.15 -23.26
C MET A 599 -10.13 -1.46 -22.30
N ALA A 600 -9.75 -2.16 -21.25
CA ALA A 600 -8.88 -1.61 -20.21
C ALA A 600 -9.47 -0.36 -19.51
N LYS A 601 -8.77 0.78 -19.62
CA LYS A 601 -9.20 2.10 -19.14
C LYS A 601 -9.80 2.98 -20.25
N ASP A 602 -9.74 2.51 -21.50
CA ASP A 602 -10.18 3.25 -22.68
C ASP A 602 -11.57 2.76 -23.09
N ALA A 603 -12.36 3.65 -23.66
CA ALA A 603 -13.66 3.31 -24.22
C ALA A 603 -13.96 4.13 -25.46
N THR A 604 -14.63 3.51 -26.42
CA THR A 604 -15.23 4.16 -27.59
C THR A 604 -16.73 4.19 -27.40
N ILE A 605 -17.38 5.32 -27.68
CA ILE A 605 -18.83 5.47 -27.61
C ILE A 605 -19.34 5.91 -28.98
N TYR A 606 -20.35 5.21 -29.49
CA TYR A 606 -20.99 5.46 -30.76
C TYR A 606 -22.51 5.53 -30.62
N ARG A 607 -23.14 6.22 -31.56
CA ARG A 607 -24.56 6.05 -31.86
C ARG A 607 -24.70 4.96 -32.91
N PHE A 608 -25.52 3.95 -32.63
CA PHE A 608 -25.92 2.96 -33.62
C PHE A 608 -27.19 3.40 -34.35
N ASP A 609 -27.11 3.53 -35.68
CA ASP A 609 -28.21 4.04 -36.52
C ASP A 609 -29.13 2.92 -37.09
N GLY A 610 -28.84 1.65 -36.78
CA GLY A 610 -29.50 0.48 -37.33
C GLY A 610 -28.64 -0.31 -38.32
N ASP A 611 -27.61 0.32 -38.91
CA ASP A 611 -26.68 -0.34 -39.81
C ASP A 611 -25.21 -0.09 -39.44
N ARG A 612 -24.82 1.06 -38.90
CA ARG A 612 -23.42 1.41 -38.63
C ARG A 612 -23.27 2.19 -37.32
N PHE A 613 -22.02 2.33 -36.90
CA PHE A 613 -21.64 3.23 -35.83
C PHE A 613 -21.34 4.62 -36.39
N GLU A 614 -21.91 5.63 -35.75
CA GLU A 614 -21.66 7.03 -36.01
C GLU A 614 -21.21 7.71 -34.72
N ASP A 615 -20.30 8.68 -34.83
CA ASP A 615 -19.88 9.44 -33.65
C ASP A 615 -21.04 10.30 -33.14
N TYR A 616 -21.22 10.34 -31.82
CA TYR A 616 -22.09 11.33 -31.21
C TYR A 616 -21.52 12.74 -31.41
N SER A 617 -22.40 13.73 -31.58
CA SER A 617 -22.02 15.15 -31.55
C SER A 617 -21.27 15.50 -30.26
N GLU A 618 -20.32 16.44 -30.30
CA GLU A 618 -19.57 16.88 -29.13
C GLU A 618 -20.47 17.32 -27.95
N GLU A 619 -21.60 17.99 -28.22
CA GLU A 619 -22.53 18.38 -27.15
C GLU A 619 -23.17 17.17 -26.47
N LYS A 620 -23.47 16.12 -27.23
CA LYS A 620 -24.04 14.87 -26.70
C LYS A 620 -22.99 14.08 -25.93
N MET A 621 -21.75 14.04 -26.41
CA MET A 621 -20.64 13.41 -25.68
C MET A 621 -20.39 14.05 -24.32
N LYS A 622 -20.53 15.38 -24.20
CA LYS A 622 -20.41 16.10 -22.91
C LYS A 622 -21.54 15.81 -21.92
N GLN A 623 -22.66 15.25 -22.38
CA GLN A 623 -23.78 14.88 -21.50
C GLN A 623 -23.58 13.54 -20.80
N PHE A 624 -22.68 12.68 -21.30
CA PHE A 624 -22.38 11.43 -20.63
C PHE A 624 -21.60 11.71 -19.34
N ASN A 625 -22.18 11.29 -18.21
CA ASN A 625 -21.53 11.35 -16.92
C ASN A 625 -20.70 10.07 -16.71
N TRP A 626 -19.38 10.24 -16.70
CA TRP A 626 -18.43 9.13 -16.55
C TRP A 626 -18.32 8.59 -15.12
N GLY A 627 -18.92 9.28 -14.15
CA GLY A 627 -18.97 8.86 -12.76
C GLY A 627 -17.82 9.38 -11.92
#